data_AF-A0A7J2MAM9-F1
#
_entry.id   AF-A0A7J2MAM9-F1
#
_cell.length_a   1.000
_cell.length_b   1.000
_cell.length_c   1.000
_cell.angle_alpha   90.00
_cell.angle_beta   90.00
_cell.angle_gamma   90.00
#
_symmetry.space_group_name_H-M   'P 1'
#
loop_
_entity.id
_entity.type
_entity.pdbx_description
1 polymer ?
#
loop_
_entity_poly.entity_id
_entity_poly.type
_entity_poly.pdbx_seq_one_letter_code
_entity_poly.pdbx_strand_id
1 'polypeptide(L)' 'MGIEKKAAELAQVIQQQEHVDIITHCDADGITGAAIAKQALDRAGIQNEVRVVRYLNKQVLEETRSFAWLIDLG' A
#
# COMPACT_ATOMS: atom_id res chain seq x y z
N MET A 1 -1.37 20.18 11.83
CA MET A 1 -2.09 20.16 10.54
C MET A 1 -1.30 19.56 9.35
N GLY A 2 -0.10 18.97 9.54
CA GLY A 2 0.66 18.44 8.39
C GLY A 2 0.17 17.08 7.86
N ILE A 3 -0.02 16.11 8.76
CA ILE A 3 -0.25 14.71 8.40
C ILE A 3 -1.66 14.49 7.81
N GLU A 4 -2.70 15.05 8.42
CA GLU A 4 -4.09 14.89 7.95
C GLU A 4 -4.29 15.46 6.54
N LYS A 5 -3.74 16.65 6.28
CA LYS A 5 -3.79 17.25 4.94
C LYS A 5 -3.07 16.37 3.93
N LYS A 6 -1.88 15.86 4.29
CA LYS A 6 -1.12 14.98 3.39
C LYS A 6 -1.83 13.66 3.14
N ALA A 7 -2.45 13.09 4.16
CA ALA A 7 -3.26 11.88 4.04
C ALA A 7 -4.44 12.09 3.09
N ALA A 8 -5.12 13.25 3.16
CA ALA A 8 -6.19 13.59 2.22
C ALA A 8 -5.69 13.73 0.77
N GLU A 9 -4.53 14.34 0.54
CA GLU A 9 -3.91 14.41 -0.78
C GLU A 9 -3.58 13.01 -1.32
N LEU A 10 -2.99 12.15 -0.50
CA LEU A 10 -2.65 10.78 -0.88
C LEU A 10 -3.90 9.93 -1.16
N ALA A 11 -4.97 10.12 -0.38
CA ALA A 11 -6.24 9.44 -0.62
C ALA A 11 -6.81 9.79 -2.00
N GLN A 12 -6.68 11.04 -2.45
CA GLN A 12 -7.11 11.43 -3.81
C GLN A 12 -6.29 10.72 -4.90
N VAL A 13 -4.98 10.56 -4.70
CA VAL A 13 -4.11 9.83 -5.64
C VAL A 13 -4.50 8.35 -5.69
N ILE A 14 -4.74 7.74 -4.54
CA ILE A 14 -5.14 6.32 -4.44
C ILE A 14 -6.51 6.07 -5.09
N GLN A 15 -7.47 6.98 -4.92
CA GLN A 15 -8.81 6.87 -5.53
C GLN A 15 -8.81 6.91 -7.06
N GLN A 16 -7.74 7.39 -7.69
CA GLN A 16 -7.60 7.41 -9.14
C GLN A 16 -7.05 6.10 -9.71
N GLN A 17 -6.64 5.15 -8.86
CA GLN A 17 -6.04 3.89 -9.29
C GLN A 17 -7.13 2.82 -9.51
N GLU A 18 -7.05 2.09 -10.61
CA GLU A 18 -7.90 0.92 -10.86
C GLU A 18 -7.51 -0.28 -9.98
N HIS A 19 -6.21 -0.41 -9.71
CA HIS A 19 -5.61 -1.48 -8.91
C HIS A 19 -4.44 -0.97 -8.09
N VAL A 20 -4.28 -1.47 -6.86
CA VAL A 20 -3.21 -1.10 -5.92
C VAL A 20 -2.50 -2.35 -5.40
N ASP A 21 -1.18 -2.41 -5.57
CA ASP A 21 -0.32 -3.43 -4.97
C ASP A 21 0.09 -2.99 -3.55
N ILE A 22 -0.41 -3.65 -2.52
CA ILE A 22 0.04 -3.40 -1.13
C ILE A 22 1.27 -4.26 -0.88
N ILE A 23 2.43 -3.63 -0.68
CA ILE A 23 3.69 -4.33 -0.42
C ILE A 23 4.10 -4.05 1.03
N THR A 24 4.28 -5.10 1.83
CA THR A 24 4.47 -4.94 3.26
C THR A 24 5.53 -5.85 3.87
N HIS A 25 6.12 -5.41 4.98
CA HIS A 25 7.06 -6.22 5.75
C HIS A 25 6.37 -7.41 6.44
N CYS A 26 7.14 -8.44 6.76
CA CYS A 26 6.63 -9.69 7.31
C CYS A 26 6.50 -9.74 8.84
N ASP A 27 6.52 -8.59 9.52
CA ASP A 27 6.34 -8.50 10.97
C ASP A 27 4.95 -7.96 11.37
N ALA A 28 4.73 -7.76 12.67
CA ALA A 28 3.43 -7.34 13.18
C ALA A 28 3.01 -5.94 12.73
N ASP A 29 3.96 -5.01 12.54
CA ASP A 29 3.63 -3.63 12.14
C ASP A 29 3.21 -3.60 10.67
N GLY A 30 4.02 -4.21 9.80
CA GLY A 30 3.69 -4.38 8.38
C GLY A 30 2.34 -5.07 8.16
N ILE A 31 2.13 -6.23 8.79
CA ILE A 31 0.87 -7.00 8.62
C ILE A 31 -0.35 -6.20 9.09
N THR A 32 -0.24 -5.47 10.19
CA THR A 32 -1.35 -4.65 10.69
C THR A 32 -1.64 -3.47 9.76
N GLY A 33 -0.59 -2.76 9.32
CA GLY A 33 -0.73 -1.66 8.37
C GLY A 33 -1.33 -2.11 7.03
N ALA A 34 -0.90 -3.26 6.50
CA ALA A 34 -1.44 -3.84 5.28
C ALA A 34 -2.91 -4.24 5.42
N ALA A 35 -3.32 -4.76 6.58
CA ALA A 35 -4.73 -5.07 6.83
C ALA A 35 -5.60 -3.79 6.83
N ILE A 36 -5.11 -2.69 7.43
CA ILE A 36 -5.80 -1.39 7.41
C ILE A 36 -5.94 -0.88 5.97
N ALA A 37 -4.84 -0.88 5.20
CA ALA A 37 -4.84 -0.41 3.81
C ALA A 37 -5.79 -1.26 2.95
N LYS A 38 -5.69 -2.59 3.04
CA LYS A 38 -6.59 -3.52 2.33
C LYS A 38 -8.05 -3.23 2.65
N GLN A 39 -8.40 -3.13 3.94
CA GLN A 39 -9.78 -2.87 4.33
C GLN A 39 -10.29 -1.51 3.84
N ALA A 40 -9.43 -0.49 3.79
CA ALA A 40 -9.76 0.82 3.25
C ALA A 40 -10.03 0.76 1.73
N LEU A 41 -9.19 0.06 0.98
CA LEU A 41 -9.36 -0.13 -0.47
C LEU A 41 -10.61 -0.98 -0.79
N ASP A 42 -10.84 -2.06 -0.05
CA ASP A 42 -12.02 -2.91 -0.18
C ASP A 42 -13.31 -2.10 0.04
N ARG A 43 -13.33 -1.23 1.06
CA ARG A 43 -14.47 -0.31 1.31
C ARG A 43 -14.66 0.73 0.20
N ALA A 44 -13.59 1.14 -0.46
CA ALA A 44 -13.61 2.06 -1.59
C ALA A 44 -13.92 1.37 -2.93
N GLY A 45 -14.01 0.03 -2.96
CA GLY A 45 -14.23 -0.74 -4.18
C GLY A 45 -13.01 -0.81 -5.12
N ILE A 46 -11.81 -0.53 -4.61
CA ILE A 46 -10.57 -0.52 -5.40
C ILE A 46 -9.94 -1.91 -5.40
N GLN A 47 -9.60 -2.45 -6.57
CA GLN A 47 -8.92 -3.75 -6.67
C GLN A 47 -7.55 -3.69 -5.99
N ASN A 48 -7.21 -4.74 -5.24
CA ASN A 48 -5.97 -4.77 -4.48
C ASN A 48 -5.44 -6.18 -4.29
N GLU A 49 -4.11 -6.30 -4.20
CA GLU A 49 -3.42 -7.49 -3.73
C GLU A 49 -2.46 -7.13 -2.60
N VAL A 50 -2.21 -8.08 -1.69
CA VAL A 50 -1.21 -7.92 -0.62
C VAL A 50 -0.03 -8.84 -0.91
N ARG A 51 1.16 -8.25 -0.98
CA ARG A 51 2.45 -8.95 -1.13
C ARG A 51 3.30 -8.71 0.11
N VAL A 52 3.53 -9.79 0.86
CA VAL A 52 4.39 -9.76 2.05
C VAL A 52 5.82 -10.08 1.62
N VAL A 53 6.76 -9.19 1.95
CA VAL A 53 8.18 -9.35 1.65
C VAL A 53 9.02 -9.17 2.91
N ARG A 54 10.18 -9.83 2.94
CA ARG A 54 11.15 -9.64 4.04
C ARG A 54 12.06 -8.44 3.80
N TYR A 55 12.35 -8.12 2.54
CA TYR A 55 13.23 -7.02 2.15
C TYR A 55 12.69 -6.35 0.88
N LEU A 56 12.71 -5.02 0.84
CA LEU A 56 12.47 -4.27 -0.38
C LEU A 56 13.76 -4.24 -1.20
N ASN A 57 13.83 -5.08 -2.24
CA ASN A 57 15.00 -5.19 -3.10
C ASN A 57 14.64 -4.85 -4.57
N LYS A 58 15.65 -4.77 -5.43
CA LYS A 58 15.45 -4.45 -6.86
C LYS A 58 14.48 -5.39 -7.55
N GLN A 59 14.54 -6.69 -7.24
CA GLN A 59 13.62 -7.67 -7.82
C GLN A 59 12.17 -7.35 -7.47
N VAL A 60 11.86 -7.05 -6.20
CA VAL A 60 10.50 -6.66 -5.77
C VAL A 60 10.02 -5.42 -6.52
N LEU A 61 10.90 -4.42 -6.70
CA LEU A 61 10.57 -3.19 -7.43
C LEU A 61 10.36 -3.46 -8.94
N GLU A 62 11.16 -4.31 -9.56
CA GLU A 62 11.05 -4.68 -10.98
C GLU A 62 9.80 -5.54 -11.27
N GLU A 63 9.37 -6.35 -10.31
CA GLU A 63 8.13 -7.14 -10.38
C GLU A 63 6.86 -6.28 -10.15
N THR A 64 7.02 -5.07 -9.62
CA THR A 64 5.91 -4.15 -9.34
C THR A 64 5.61 -3.32 -10.57
N ARG A 65 4.49 -3.61 -11.24
CA ARG A 65 4.09 -2.95 -12.50
C ARG A 65 2.94 -1.95 -12.33
N SER A 66 2.29 -1.97 -11.17
CA SER A 66 1.13 -1.14 -10.81
C SER A 66 1.51 -0.04 -9.83
N PHE A 67 0.54 0.81 -9.47
CA PHE A 67 0.67 1.67 -8.32
C PHE A 67 0.86 0.84 -7.05
N ALA A 68 1.99 1.03 -6.37
CA ALA A 68 2.31 0.30 -5.14
C ALA A 68 2.19 1.19 -3.91
N TRP A 69 1.58 0.63 -2.87
CA TRP A 69 1.53 1.19 -1.54
C TRP A 69 2.46 0.39 -0.63
N LEU A 70 3.62 0.95 -0.34
CA LEU A 70 4.61 0.36 0.57
C LEU A 70 4.22 0.63 2.03
N ILE A 71 4.28 -0.40 2.86
CA ILE A 71 3.92 -0.34 4.28
C ILE A 71 5.00 -1.02 5.11
N ASP A 72 5.57 -0.27 6.05
CA ASP A 72 6.68 -0.71 6.91
C ASP A 72 7.92 -1.17 6.12
N LEU A 73 8.13 -0.55 4.96
CA LEU A 73 9.23 -0.81 4.03
C LEU A 73 9.62 0.50 3.35
N GLY A 74 10.92 0.68 3.08
CA GLY A 74 11.45 1.87 2.39
C GLY A 74 12.59 2.54 3.14
#